data_AF-A0A9E1H933-F1
#
_entry.id   AF-A0A9E1H933-F1
#
_cell.length_a   1.000
_cell.length_b   1.000
_cell.length_c   1.000
_cell.angle_alpha   90.00
_cell.angle_beta   90.00
_cell.angle_gamma   90.00
#
_symmetry.space_group_name_H-M   'P 1'
#
loop_
_entity.id
_entity.type
_entity.pdbx_description
1 polymer ?
#
loop_
_entity_poly.entity_id
_entity_poly.type
_entity_poly.pdbx_seq_one_letter_code
_entity_poly.pdbx_strand_id
1 'polypeptide(L)'
;MNKVQQKKWISVLGMGVFILTMLYICTLYSDEDKRNVAKNAAVTDKMQQNTDNDLPADFPKDLFFNSGVGGWRTYLRLNRDGSFTGEYSDFNAYAEDDFPKGTVTICEFEGKFTNIQRMDQYHYTMSLEKLEILDIPEKRIENGYRFLKEDEPYGLENGENFTLYMPETPIEQLSEDFLIWWPSWYYSEEETVRPEKLSCYGMCNEAMQYGFFSYEGMDVFEPYISK
;
A
#
# COMPACT_ATOMS: atom_id res chain seq x y z
N MET A 1 -19.76 2.90 -76.91
CA MET A 1 -19.50 2.25 -75.61
C MET A 1 -20.66 1.30 -75.31
N ASN A 2 -20.41 -0.01 -75.18
CA ASN A 2 -21.47 -1.03 -75.21
C ASN A 2 -22.21 -1.13 -73.85
N LYS A 3 -23.54 -1.37 -73.84
CA LYS A 3 -24.41 -1.33 -72.63
C LYS A 3 -23.94 -2.24 -71.48
N VAL A 4 -23.17 -3.27 -71.79
CA VAL A 4 -22.57 -4.21 -70.81
C VAL A 4 -21.43 -3.55 -70.02
N GLN A 5 -20.67 -2.64 -70.64
CA GLN A 5 -19.59 -1.91 -69.97
C GLN A 5 -20.17 -0.89 -68.99
N GLN A 6 -21.20 -0.11 -69.37
CA GLN A 6 -21.84 0.83 -68.44
C GLN A 6 -22.40 0.16 -67.17
N LYS A 7 -23.00 -1.04 -67.29
CA LYS A 7 -23.49 -1.78 -66.12
C LYS A 7 -22.38 -2.22 -65.17
N LYS A 8 -21.22 -2.64 -65.69
CA LYS A 8 -20.04 -3.01 -64.88
C LYS A 8 -19.42 -1.81 -64.16
N TRP A 9 -19.43 -0.62 -64.77
CA TRP A 9 -18.88 0.58 -64.15
C TRP A 9 -19.78 1.11 -63.02
N ILE A 10 -21.11 1.03 -63.18
CA ILE A 10 -22.07 1.43 -62.14
C ILE A 10 -22.01 0.47 -60.94
N SER A 11 -21.79 -0.83 -61.15
CA SER A 11 -21.65 -1.79 -60.04
C SER A 11 -20.36 -1.63 -59.24
N VAL A 12 -19.24 -1.30 -59.91
CA VAL A 12 -17.94 -1.09 -59.25
C VAL A 12 -17.93 0.22 -58.45
N LEU A 13 -18.52 1.29 -59.00
CA LEU A 13 -18.68 2.56 -58.26
C LEU A 13 -19.61 2.40 -57.05
N GLY A 14 -20.71 1.67 -57.20
CA GLY A 14 -21.62 1.37 -56.08
C GLY A 14 -20.95 0.59 -54.95
N MET A 15 -20.22 -0.49 -55.27
CA MET A 15 -19.47 -1.27 -54.27
C MET A 15 -18.38 -0.44 -53.57
N GLY A 16 -17.67 0.43 -54.29
CA GLY A 16 -16.65 1.30 -53.71
C GLY A 16 -17.22 2.27 -52.66
N VAL A 17 -18.38 2.86 -52.94
CA VAL A 17 -19.07 3.77 -52.00
C VAL A 17 -19.59 3.02 -50.77
N PHE A 18 -20.07 1.77 -50.92
CA PHE A 18 -20.48 0.93 -49.78
C PHE A 18 -19.29 0.53 -48.88
N ILE A 19 -18.12 0.24 -49.44
CA ILE A 19 -16.94 -0.12 -48.65
C ILE A 19 -16.40 1.11 -47.90
N LEU A 20 -16.34 2.28 -48.55
CA LEU A 20 -15.88 3.51 -47.88
C LEU A 20 -16.81 3.91 -46.72
N THR A 21 -18.12 3.77 -46.89
CA THR A 21 -19.10 4.12 -45.85
C THR A 21 -19.05 3.15 -44.67
N MET A 22 -18.89 1.85 -44.90
CA MET A 22 -18.68 0.87 -43.82
C MET A 22 -17.38 1.12 -43.05
N LEU A 23 -16.27 1.40 -43.74
CA LEU A 23 -15.00 1.75 -43.08
C LEU A 23 -15.13 3.00 -42.21
N TYR A 24 -15.84 4.03 -42.71
CA TYR A 24 -16.08 5.27 -41.96
C TYR A 24 -16.92 5.02 -40.69
N ILE A 25 -17.97 4.21 -40.78
CA ILE A 25 -18.80 3.83 -39.62
C ILE A 25 -17.97 3.04 -38.59
N CYS A 26 -17.14 2.09 -39.04
CA CYS A 26 -16.25 1.33 -38.15
C CYS A 26 -15.24 2.24 -37.43
N THR A 27 -14.68 3.24 -38.11
CA THR A 27 -13.78 4.20 -37.46
C THR A 27 -14.50 5.05 -36.42
N LEU A 28 -15.71 5.53 -36.72
CA LEU A 28 -16.50 6.32 -35.77
C LEU A 28 -16.89 5.51 -34.53
N TYR A 29 -17.29 4.25 -34.71
CA TYR A 29 -17.60 3.35 -33.59
C TYR A 29 -16.37 3.09 -32.72
N SER A 30 -15.20 2.81 -33.33
CA SER A 30 -13.97 2.58 -32.57
C SER A 30 -13.52 3.80 -31.77
N ASP A 31 -13.67 5.01 -32.32
CA ASP A 31 -13.33 6.26 -31.62
C ASP A 31 -14.35 6.60 -30.51
N GLU A 32 -15.61 6.24 -30.67
CA GLU A 32 -16.63 6.36 -29.62
C GLU A 32 -16.34 5.41 -28.46
N ASP A 33 -16.02 4.14 -28.73
CA ASP A 33 -15.64 3.17 -27.71
C ASP A 33 -14.39 3.59 -26.94
N LYS A 34 -13.33 4.04 -27.63
CA LYS A 34 -12.12 4.55 -26.96
C LYS A 34 -12.42 5.76 -26.07
N ARG A 35 -13.25 6.70 -26.53
CA ARG A 35 -13.66 7.86 -25.73
C ARG A 35 -14.53 7.46 -24.55
N ASN A 36 -15.39 6.46 -24.70
CA ASN A 36 -16.24 5.95 -23.62
C ASN A 36 -15.39 5.22 -22.57
N VAL A 37 -14.41 4.42 -22.96
CA VAL A 37 -13.44 3.78 -22.04
C VAL A 37 -12.64 4.84 -21.29
N ALA A 38 -12.09 5.85 -21.99
CA ALA A 38 -11.34 6.92 -21.34
C ALA A 38 -12.21 7.78 -20.40
N LYS A 39 -13.46 8.07 -20.78
CA LYS A 39 -14.42 8.77 -19.92
C LYS A 39 -14.78 7.93 -18.69
N ASN A 40 -15.04 6.64 -18.86
CA ASN A 40 -15.37 5.75 -17.74
C ASN A 40 -14.18 5.61 -16.79
N ALA A 41 -12.96 5.46 -17.31
CA ALA A 41 -11.74 5.47 -16.49
C ALA A 41 -11.59 6.80 -15.72
N ALA A 42 -11.77 7.93 -16.40
CA ALA A 42 -11.70 9.25 -15.75
C ALA A 42 -12.85 9.50 -14.75
N VAL A 43 -14.03 8.91 -14.95
CA VAL A 43 -15.16 8.99 -14.01
C VAL A 43 -14.90 8.11 -12.79
N THR A 44 -14.34 6.91 -12.97
CA THR A 44 -13.90 6.07 -11.85
C THR A 44 -12.81 6.78 -11.04
N ASP A 45 -11.84 7.39 -11.72
CA ASP A 45 -10.76 8.16 -11.07
C ASP A 45 -11.32 9.38 -10.32
N LYS A 46 -12.31 10.07 -10.89
CA LYS A 46 -13.01 11.20 -10.25
C LYS A 46 -13.95 10.79 -9.11
N MET A 47 -14.59 9.63 -9.17
CA MET A 47 -15.38 9.11 -8.04
C MET A 47 -14.48 8.68 -6.88
N GLN A 48 -13.25 8.26 -7.17
CA GLN A 48 -12.22 7.97 -6.17
C GLN A 48 -11.57 9.25 -5.61
N GLN A 49 -11.54 10.35 -6.37
CA GLN A 49 -11.16 11.69 -5.90
C GLN A 49 -12.17 12.35 -4.96
N ASN A 50 -13.42 11.86 -4.84
CA ASN A 50 -14.47 12.51 -4.03
C ASN A 50 -14.42 12.18 -2.52
N THR A 51 -13.32 11.61 -2.02
CA THR A 51 -13.06 11.39 -0.58
C THR A 51 -11.76 12.07 -0.18
N ASP A 52 -11.72 13.40 -0.34
CA ASP A 52 -10.56 14.22 -0.01
C ASP A 52 -10.10 13.91 1.43
N ASN A 53 -8.88 13.39 1.57
CA ASN A 53 -8.19 13.06 2.82
C ASN A 53 -8.44 11.68 3.47
N ASP A 54 -9.03 10.71 2.77
CA ASP A 54 -9.10 9.32 3.25
C ASP A 54 -8.18 8.38 2.45
N LEU A 55 -7.70 7.33 3.12
CA LEU A 55 -7.03 6.17 2.54
C LEU A 55 -8.01 5.26 1.77
N PRO A 56 -7.51 4.25 1.03
CA PRO A 56 -8.34 3.28 0.31
C PRO A 56 -9.47 2.64 1.15
N ALA A 57 -10.55 2.25 0.48
CA ALA A 57 -11.78 1.78 1.14
C ALA A 57 -11.63 0.45 1.89
N ASP A 58 -10.58 -0.32 1.62
CA ASP A 58 -10.26 -1.59 2.27
C ASP A 58 -9.44 -1.44 3.56
N PHE A 59 -9.20 -0.21 4.02
CA PHE A 59 -8.65 0.08 5.34
C PHE A 59 -9.71 -0.16 6.44
N PRO A 60 -9.30 -0.55 7.67
CA PRO A 60 -7.94 -0.47 8.23
C PRO A 60 -6.98 -1.55 7.76
N LYS A 61 -5.68 -1.26 7.83
CA LYS A 61 -4.59 -2.22 7.58
C LYS A 61 -3.63 -2.30 8.76
N ASP A 62 -3.21 -3.51 9.05
CA ASP A 62 -2.14 -3.82 10.00
C ASP A 62 -0.80 -3.77 9.25
N LEU A 63 0.09 -2.91 9.70
CA LEU A 63 1.38 -2.62 9.09
C LEU A 63 2.51 -2.95 10.08
N PHE A 64 3.61 -3.48 9.56
CA PHE A 64 4.70 -4.00 10.38
C PHE A 64 6.05 -3.53 9.85
N PHE A 65 6.87 -3.00 10.75
CA PHE A 65 8.26 -2.64 10.53
C PHE A 65 9.16 -3.55 11.36
N ASN A 66 10.00 -4.33 10.70
CA ASN A 66 11.01 -5.19 11.29
C ASN A 66 12.03 -5.59 10.21
N SER A 67 13.21 -6.04 10.61
CA SER A 67 14.24 -6.51 9.68
C SER A 67 14.15 -8.00 9.34
N GLY A 68 13.21 -8.74 9.94
CA GLY A 68 13.20 -10.21 9.95
C GLY A 68 14.30 -10.85 10.81
N VAL A 69 15.18 -10.05 11.44
CA VAL A 69 16.27 -10.53 12.31
C VAL A 69 16.22 -9.81 13.66
N GLY A 70 16.05 -10.59 14.73
CA GLY A 70 15.89 -10.08 16.09
C GLY A 70 14.48 -10.29 16.63
N GLY A 71 14.31 -10.10 17.93
CA GLY A 71 13.03 -10.24 18.62
C GLY A 71 12.18 -8.97 18.61
N TRP A 72 12.46 -8.01 17.72
CA TRP A 72 11.86 -6.69 17.73
C TRP A 72 10.95 -6.44 16.52
N ARG A 73 10.02 -5.50 16.68
CA ARG A 73 9.14 -4.99 15.62
C ARG A 73 8.43 -3.72 16.08
N THR A 74 7.94 -2.97 15.10
CA THR A 74 6.87 -2.00 15.30
C THR A 74 5.64 -2.43 14.52
N TYR A 75 4.51 -2.49 15.21
CA TYR A 75 3.18 -2.73 14.67
C TYR A 75 2.39 -1.43 14.66
N LEU A 76 1.61 -1.20 13.60
CA LEU A 76 0.71 -0.07 13.48
C LEU A 76 -0.57 -0.50 12.77
N ARG A 77 -1.73 -0.22 13.37
CA ARG A 77 -3.04 -0.35 12.73
C ARG A 77 -3.47 1.00 12.18
N LEU A 78 -3.41 1.15 10.86
CA LEU A 78 -3.78 2.37 10.17
C LEU A 78 -5.24 2.33 9.76
N ASN A 79 -6.05 3.25 10.26
CA ASN A 79 -7.44 3.42 9.87
C ASN A 79 -7.56 4.25 8.59
N ARG A 80 -8.72 4.12 7.94
CA ARG A 80 -9.00 4.79 6.66
C ARG A 80 -8.88 6.31 6.74
N ASP A 81 -9.25 6.89 7.87
CA ASP A 81 -9.20 8.33 8.08
C ASP A 81 -7.78 8.84 8.40
N GLY A 82 -6.78 7.96 8.50
CA GLY A 82 -5.41 8.28 8.89
C GLY A 82 -5.13 8.15 10.39
N SER A 83 -6.13 7.88 11.24
CA SER A 83 -5.87 7.60 12.66
C SER A 83 -5.17 6.26 12.82
N PHE A 84 -4.32 6.11 13.82
CA PHE A 84 -3.65 4.84 14.08
C PHE A 84 -3.33 4.61 15.55
N THR A 85 -3.20 3.34 15.89
CA THR A 85 -2.64 2.85 17.16
C THR A 85 -1.52 1.87 16.84
N GLY A 86 -0.51 1.79 17.69
CA GLY A 86 0.62 0.91 17.45
C GLY A 86 1.41 0.58 18.70
N GLU A 87 2.39 -0.29 18.49
CA GLU A 87 3.28 -0.79 19.51
C GLU A 87 4.65 -1.06 18.89
N TYR A 88 5.70 -0.51 19.48
CA TYR A 88 7.05 -1.05 19.34
C TYR A 88 7.29 -2.06 20.46
N SER A 89 7.91 -3.19 20.11
CA SER A 89 8.29 -4.23 21.07
C SER A 89 9.66 -4.82 20.72
N ASP A 90 10.48 -5.09 21.72
CA ASP A 90 11.73 -5.87 21.61
C ASP A 90 11.77 -6.97 22.68
N PHE A 91 11.86 -8.22 22.23
CA PHE A 91 11.86 -9.39 23.09
C PHE A 91 13.27 -9.88 23.40
N ASN A 92 13.55 -9.97 24.70
CA ASN A 92 14.72 -10.63 25.26
C ASN A 92 14.33 -11.90 26.01
N ALA A 93 14.84 -13.05 25.56
CA ALA A 93 14.54 -14.37 26.12
C ALA A 93 15.19 -14.65 27.50
N TYR A 94 15.88 -13.69 28.10
CA TYR A 94 16.47 -13.84 29.44
C TYR A 94 15.37 -14.02 30.51
N ALA A 95 15.29 -15.23 31.06
CA ALA A 95 14.26 -15.66 32.00
C ALA A 95 14.77 -15.64 33.45
N GLU A 96 13.91 -15.23 34.37
CA GLU A 96 14.09 -15.33 35.83
C GLU A 96 12.83 -15.96 36.47
N ASP A 97 12.90 -16.31 37.75
CA ASP A 97 11.81 -17.00 38.47
C ASP A 97 10.47 -16.23 38.41
N ASP A 98 10.52 -14.90 38.54
CA ASP A 98 9.34 -14.04 38.51
C ASP A 98 8.79 -13.80 37.08
N PHE A 99 9.63 -13.97 36.04
CA PHE A 99 9.28 -13.78 34.63
C PHE A 99 9.97 -14.84 33.75
N PRO A 100 9.51 -16.10 33.81
CA PRO A 100 10.18 -17.23 33.17
C PRO A 100 10.11 -17.22 31.64
N LYS A 101 9.30 -16.33 31.03
CA LYS A 101 9.16 -16.21 29.57
C LYS A 101 10.04 -15.12 28.96
N GLY A 102 10.70 -14.30 29.77
CA GLY A 102 11.61 -13.25 29.29
C GLY A 102 11.12 -11.83 29.57
N THR A 103 11.79 -10.87 28.93
CA THR A 103 11.48 -9.44 29.00
C THR A 103 11.01 -8.92 27.66
N VAL A 104 9.97 -8.10 27.65
CA VAL A 104 9.51 -7.33 26.49
C VAL A 104 9.70 -5.86 26.81
N THR A 105 10.58 -5.22 26.09
CA THR A 105 10.68 -3.75 26.07
C THR A 105 9.58 -3.24 25.15
N ILE A 106 8.76 -2.28 25.56
CA ILE A 106 7.51 -1.91 24.85
C ILE A 106 7.22 -0.40 24.88
N CYS A 107 6.81 0.14 23.73
CA CYS A 107 6.29 1.49 23.59
C CYS A 107 4.93 1.42 22.89
N GLU A 108 3.85 1.77 23.60
CA GLU A 108 2.48 1.84 23.06
C GLU A 108 2.19 3.28 22.64
N PHE A 109 1.60 3.48 21.45
CA PHE A 109 1.40 4.81 20.91
C PHE A 109 0.13 4.92 20.07
N GLU A 110 -0.35 6.15 19.91
CA GLU A 110 -1.41 6.51 18.98
C GLU A 110 -1.03 7.74 18.16
N GLY A 111 -1.71 7.93 17.04
CA GLY A 111 -1.43 9.09 16.20
C GLY A 111 -2.44 9.31 15.09
N LYS A 112 -2.12 10.31 14.27
CA LYS A 112 -2.96 10.74 13.16
C LYS A 112 -2.10 11.21 12.00
N PHE A 113 -2.30 10.60 10.85
CA PHE A 113 -1.92 11.15 9.57
C PHE A 113 -3.02 12.08 9.04
N THR A 114 -2.60 13.17 8.41
CA THR A 114 -3.45 14.16 7.75
C THR A 114 -2.91 14.45 6.35
N ASN A 115 -3.56 15.38 5.63
CA ASN A 115 -3.20 15.74 4.25
C ASN A 115 -3.08 14.52 3.33
N ILE A 116 -3.95 13.53 3.51
CA ILE A 116 -3.91 12.29 2.73
C ILE A 116 -4.31 12.59 1.28
N GLN A 117 -3.38 12.41 0.36
CA GLN A 117 -3.58 12.73 -1.05
C GLN A 117 -3.21 11.54 -1.91
N ARG A 118 -4.14 11.10 -2.75
CA ARG A 118 -3.83 10.13 -3.81
C ARG A 118 -3.03 10.84 -4.89
N MET A 119 -1.77 10.47 -5.06
CA MET A 119 -0.90 11.08 -6.07
C MET A 119 -1.12 10.44 -7.44
N ASP A 120 -1.27 9.11 -7.46
CA ASP A 120 -1.58 8.34 -8.65
C ASP A 120 -2.23 6.98 -8.31
N GLN A 121 -2.19 6.03 -9.25
CA GLN A 121 -2.75 4.70 -9.04
C GLN A 121 -1.97 3.84 -8.03
N TYR A 122 -0.71 4.17 -7.77
CA TYR A 122 0.25 3.39 -6.97
C TYR A 122 0.52 3.97 -5.59
N HIS A 123 0.31 5.25 -5.34
CA HIS A 123 0.65 5.80 -4.03
C HIS A 123 -0.19 6.99 -3.55
N TYR A 124 -0.22 7.10 -2.23
CA TYR A 124 -0.74 8.23 -1.46
C TYR A 124 0.40 8.89 -0.69
N THR A 125 0.34 10.20 -0.50
CA THR A 125 1.17 10.94 0.45
C THR A 125 0.33 11.35 1.65
N MET A 126 0.97 11.46 2.81
CA MET A 126 0.35 11.90 4.06
C MET A 126 1.38 12.49 5.01
N SER A 127 0.94 13.38 5.91
CA SER A 127 1.80 14.02 6.91
C SER A 127 1.41 13.58 8.31
N LEU A 128 2.39 13.34 9.17
CA LEU A 128 2.16 13.00 10.57
C LEU A 128 1.75 14.27 11.34
N GLU A 129 0.49 14.32 11.78
CA GLU A 129 -0.06 15.46 12.54
C GLU A 129 0.16 15.28 14.04
N LYS A 130 -0.11 14.07 14.53
CA LYS A 130 -0.04 13.71 15.96
C LYS A 130 0.64 12.36 16.11
N LEU A 131 1.52 12.28 17.10
CA LEU A 131 2.06 11.05 17.64
C LEU A 131 2.17 11.22 19.15
N GLU A 132 1.51 10.35 19.91
CA GLU A 132 1.45 10.36 21.36
C GLU A 132 1.85 8.99 21.90
N ILE A 133 2.83 8.99 22.80
CA ILE A 133 3.20 7.79 23.57
C ILE A 133 2.21 7.65 24.72
N LEU A 134 1.64 6.46 24.84
CA LEU A 134 0.68 6.16 25.88
C LEU A 134 1.37 6.00 27.24
N ASP A 135 0.72 6.53 28.27
CA ASP A 135 1.22 6.42 29.64
C ASP A 135 0.90 5.05 30.24
N ILE A 136 1.76 4.08 29.94
CA ILE A 136 1.72 2.72 30.49
C ILE A 136 2.65 2.60 31.72
N PRO A 137 2.48 1.58 32.58
CA PRO A 137 3.38 1.38 33.71
C PRO A 137 4.84 1.15 33.28
N GLU A 138 5.79 1.83 33.93
CA GLU A 138 7.24 1.70 33.70
C GLU A 138 7.74 0.25 33.73
N LYS A 139 7.15 -0.56 34.62
CA LYS A 139 7.41 -1.99 34.73
C LYS A 139 6.13 -2.72 35.12
N ARG A 140 5.80 -3.78 34.39
CA ARG A 140 4.73 -4.73 34.77
C ARG A 140 5.22 -6.17 34.61
N ILE A 141 4.77 -7.08 35.46
CA ILE A 141 4.98 -8.51 35.30
C ILE A 141 3.62 -9.14 35.07
N GLU A 142 3.45 -9.81 33.93
CA GLU A 142 2.17 -10.39 33.53
C GLU A 142 2.39 -11.63 32.68
N ASN A 143 1.61 -12.69 32.95
CA ASN A 143 1.62 -13.94 32.19
C ASN A 143 3.01 -14.58 32.02
N GLY A 144 3.92 -14.33 32.96
CA GLY A 144 5.30 -14.83 32.96
C GLY A 144 6.31 -13.97 32.18
N TYR A 145 5.90 -12.81 31.67
CA TYR A 145 6.78 -11.81 31.06
C TYR A 145 7.02 -10.64 32.00
N ARG A 146 8.19 -10.00 31.88
CA ARG A 146 8.45 -8.66 32.40
C ARG A 146 8.34 -7.67 31.24
N PHE A 147 7.43 -6.70 31.33
CA PHE A 147 7.37 -5.59 30.40
C PHE A 147 8.09 -4.38 30.99
N LEU A 148 8.85 -3.68 30.16
CA LEU A 148 9.54 -2.43 30.49
C LEU A 148 9.10 -1.37 29.47
N LYS A 149 8.64 -0.21 29.96
CA LYS A 149 8.23 0.89 29.09
C LYS A 149 9.43 1.49 28.35
N GLU A 150 9.22 1.88 27.10
CA GLU A 150 10.05 2.78 26.31
C GLU A 150 9.20 3.95 25.82
N ASP A 151 9.88 5.02 25.40
CA ASP A 151 9.24 6.24 24.90
C ASP A 151 9.51 6.47 23.39
N GLU A 152 10.13 5.52 22.70
CA GLU A 152 10.50 5.65 21.28
C GLU A 152 9.70 4.66 20.39
N PRO A 153 8.82 5.16 19.51
CA PRO A 153 8.07 4.32 18.58
C PRO A 153 8.90 4.10 17.31
N TYR A 154 9.86 3.18 17.38
CA TYR A 154 10.86 2.96 16.33
C TYR A 154 10.22 2.74 14.95
N GLY A 155 10.79 3.36 13.92
CA GLY A 155 10.26 3.44 12.56
C GLY A 155 9.51 4.73 12.25
N LEU A 156 8.98 5.42 13.26
CA LEU A 156 8.27 6.71 13.11
C LEU A 156 9.14 7.94 13.46
N GLU A 157 10.35 7.73 13.97
CA GLU A 157 11.24 8.84 14.33
C GLU A 157 11.60 9.70 13.13
N ASN A 158 11.73 11.01 13.39
CA ASN A 158 12.01 12.04 12.39
C ASN A 158 11.05 12.07 11.19
N GLY A 159 9.95 11.30 11.24
CA GLY A 159 8.98 11.19 10.16
C GLY A 159 7.96 12.32 10.21
N GLU A 160 8.08 13.28 9.30
CA GLU A 160 7.03 14.29 9.08
C GLU A 160 6.11 13.90 7.91
N ASN A 161 6.68 13.30 6.87
CA ASN A 161 5.98 12.89 5.66
C ASN A 161 6.14 11.40 5.40
N PHE A 162 5.06 10.79 4.95
CA PHE A 162 4.97 9.37 4.68
C PHE A 162 4.31 9.14 3.32
N THR A 163 4.82 8.14 2.61
CA THR A 163 4.19 7.65 1.38
C THR A 163 3.64 6.26 1.61
N LEU A 164 2.36 6.05 1.28
CA LEU A 164 1.73 4.73 1.24
C LEU A 164 1.71 4.23 -0.21
N TYR A 165 2.47 3.18 -0.49
CA TYR A 165 2.46 2.42 -1.72
C TYR A 165 1.38 1.34 -1.69
N MET A 166 0.64 1.24 -2.78
CA MET A 166 -0.41 0.26 -3.03
C MET A 166 0.23 -1.08 -3.44
N PRO A 167 -0.48 -2.21 -3.27
CA PRO A 167 -0.16 -3.43 -4.01
C PRO A 167 -0.07 -3.15 -5.51
N GLU A 168 0.71 -3.96 -6.24
CA GLU A 168 1.03 -3.79 -7.66
C GLU A 168 1.92 -2.59 -8.01
N THR A 169 2.43 -1.85 -7.02
CA THR A 169 3.44 -0.80 -7.26
C THR A 169 4.72 -1.42 -7.84
N PRO A 170 5.22 -0.96 -9.01
CA PRO A 170 6.46 -1.47 -9.59
C PRO A 170 7.66 -1.19 -8.69
N ILE A 171 8.49 -2.21 -8.46
CA ILE A 171 9.65 -2.10 -7.56
C ILE A 171 10.67 -1.08 -8.07
N GLU A 172 10.81 -0.91 -9.39
CA GLU A 172 11.71 0.07 -9.99
C GLU A 172 11.40 1.53 -9.58
N GLN A 173 10.21 1.80 -9.02
CA GLN A 173 9.81 3.11 -8.52
C GLN A 173 10.13 3.30 -7.02
N LEU A 174 10.63 2.26 -6.35
CA LEU A 174 10.87 2.22 -4.91
C LEU A 174 12.36 2.25 -4.62
N SER A 175 12.75 2.89 -3.52
CA SER A 175 14.15 2.90 -3.08
C SER A 175 14.54 1.52 -2.51
N GLU A 176 15.78 1.10 -2.72
CA GLU A 176 16.29 -0.12 -2.08
C GLU A 176 16.31 0.01 -0.54
N ASP A 177 16.54 1.22 -0.01
CA ASP A 177 16.52 1.53 1.42
C ASP A 177 15.14 1.33 2.07
N PHE A 178 14.05 1.46 1.29
CA PHE A 178 12.71 1.09 1.71
C PHE A 178 12.45 -0.41 1.57
N LEU A 179 12.89 -1.00 0.45
CA LEU A 179 12.63 -2.40 0.12
C LEU A 179 13.36 -3.40 1.02
N ILE A 180 14.51 -3.03 1.61
CA ILE A 180 15.21 -3.85 2.62
C ILE A 180 14.33 -4.20 3.83
N TRP A 181 13.26 -3.44 4.08
CA TRP A 181 12.32 -3.74 5.17
C TRP A 181 11.18 -4.68 4.76
N TRP A 182 11.06 -5.01 3.47
CA TRP A 182 10.04 -5.93 2.98
C TRP A 182 10.56 -7.37 3.01
N PRO A 183 9.97 -8.30 3.77
CA PRO A 183 10.53 -9.66 3.87
C PRO A 183 10.61 -10.36 2.53
N SER A 184 9.58 -10.22 1.68
CA SER A 184 9.57 -10.84 0.35
C SER A 184 10.67 -10.32 -0.59
N TRP A 185 11.36 -9.24 -0.23
CA TRP A 185 12.56 -8.77 -0.93
C TRP A 185 13.72 -9.78 -0.86
N TYR A 186 13.76 -10.61 0.18
CA TYR A 186 14.83 -11.59 0.42
C TYR A 186 14.42 -13.06 0.22
N TYR A 187 13.12 -13.37 0.12
CA TYR A 187 12.59 -14.74 0.19
C TYR A 187 12.31 -15.42 -1.17
N SER A 188 12.88 -14.99 -2.29
CA SER A 188 12.77 -15.81 -3.51
C SER A 188 13.67 -17.06 -3.37
N GLU A 189 13.05 -18.25 -3.34
CA GLU A 189 13.72 -19.56 -3.20
C GLU A 189 14.81 -19.80 -4.27
N GLU A 190 14.75 -19.05 -5.36
CA GLU A 190 15.85 -18.82 -6.28
C GLU A 190 16.30 -17.37 -6.10
N GLU A 191 17.55 -17.14 -5.68
CA GLU A 191 18.22 -15.83 -5.49
C GLU A 191 18.16 -14.88 -6.72
N THR A 192 17.55 -15.32 -7.82
CA THR A 192 17.60 -14.73 -9.15
C THR A 192 16.28 -14.08 -9.61
N VAL A 193 15.16 -14.25 -8.91
CA VAL A 193 13.87 -13.65 -9.31
C VAL A 193 13.34 -12.74 -8.20
N ARG A 194 13.80 -11.48 -8.20
CA ARG A 194 13.19 -10.41 -7.41
C ARG A 194 11.76 -10.18 -7.91
N PRO A 195 10.78 -9.86 -7.04
CA PRO A 195 9.45 -9.51 -7.49
C PRO A 195 9.51 -8.28 -8.40
N GLU A 196 8.61 -8.16 -9.37
CA GLU A 196 8.54 -6.96 -10.22
C GLU A 196 7.69 -5.86 -9.58
N LYS A 197 6.83 -6.24 -8.63
CA LYS A 197 5.85 -5.36 -7.96
C LYS A 197 5.66 -5.74 -6.49
N LEU A 198 5.19 -4.80 -5.69
CA LEU A 198 4.71 -5.07 -4.33
C LEU A 198 3.50 -6.01 -4.35
N SER A 199 3.52 -7.04 -3.52
CA SER A 199 2.37 -7.92 -3.30
C SER A 199 1.42 -7.42 -2.22
N CYS A 200 1.76 -6.34 -1.52
CA CYS A 200 1.04 -5.83 -0.37
C CYS A 200 1.16 -4.29 -0.25
N TYR A 201 0.49 -3.69 0.73
CA TYR A 201 0.69 -2.27 1.05
C TYR A 201 2.06 -2.07 1.71
N GLY A 202 2.70 -0.95 1.40
CA GLY A 202 3.95 -0.52 2.01
C GLY A 202 3.91 0.96 2.39
N MET A 203 4.12 1.31 3.65
CA MET A 203 4.20 2.69 4.13
C MET A 203 5.66 3.04 4.43
N CYS A 204 6.16 4.09 3.78
CA CYS A 204 7.54 4.57 3.92
C CYS A 204 7.58 5.83 4.79
N ASN A 205 8.41 5.82 5.82
CA ASN A 205 8.87 7.05 6.48
C ASN A 205 9.90 7.71 5.56
N GLU A 206 9.57 8.84 4.93
CA GLU A 206 10.41 9.42 3.88
C GLU A 206 11.76 9.91 4.39
N ALA A 207 11.83 10.39 5.64
CA ALA A 207 13.06 10.91 6.21
C ALA A 207 14.10 9.81 6.47
N MET A 208 13.62 8.63 6.89
CA MET A 208 14.47 7.52 7.33
C MET A 208 14.52 6.35 6.33
N GLN A 209 13.63 6.35 5.34
CA GLN A 209 13.37 5.24 4.42
C GLN A 209 12.93 3.94 5.11
N TYR A 210 12.38 4.02 6.33
CA TYR A 210 11.84 2.84 7.02
C TYR A 210 10.54 2.37 6.39
N GLY A 211 10.47 1.06 6.10
CA GLY A 211 9.34 0.45 5.43
C GLY A 211 8.46 -0.38 6.35
N PHE A 212 7.19 -0.01 6.44
CA PHE A 212 6.16 -0.79 7.12
C PHE A 212 5.32 -1.52 6.07
N PHE A 213 5.16 -2.84 6.18
CA PHE A 213 4.43 -3.62 5.19
C PHE A 213 3.22 -4.32 5.80
N SER A 214 2.13 -4.41 5.04
CA SER A 214 0.96 -5.22 5.43
C SER A 214 1.22 -6.69 5.15
N TYR A 215 0.83 -7.57 6.08
CA TYR A 215 0.81 -9.02 5.85
C TYR A 215 -0.63 -9.54 5.84
N GLU A 216 -1.10 -9.99 4.69
CA GLU A 216 -2.34 -10.75 4.61
C GLU A 216 -2.01 -12.23 4.84
N GLY A 217 -2.60 -12.85 5.87
CA GLY A 217 -2.50 -14.29 6.10
C GLY A 217 -1.46 -14.78 7.12
N MET A 218 -0.87 -13.91 7.96
CA MET A 218 -0.27 -14.39 9.20
C MET A 218 -1.36 -14.84 10.18
N ASP A 219 -1.10 -15.93 10.92
CA ASP A 219 -1.90 -16.31 12.09
C ASP A 219 -2.15 -15.07 12.95
N VAL A 220 -3.37 -14.94 13.48
CA VAL A 220 -3.87 -13.76 14.21
C VAL A 220 -2.79 -13.22 15.13
N PHE A 221 -2.20 -12.09 14.73
CA PHE A 221 -1.23 -11.38 15.53
C PHE A 221 -1.96 -10.76 16.72
N GLU A 222 -1.60 -11.17 17.93
CA GLU A 222 -2.04 -10.50 19.15
C GLU A 222 -0.95 -9.52 19.60
N PRO A 223 -1.14 -8.19 19.45
CA PRO A 223 -0.24 -7.21 20.03
C PRO A 223 -0.23 -7.32 21.56
N TYR A 224 0.85 -6.86 22.19
CA TYR A 224 0.95 -6.76 23.66
C TYR A 224 0.27 -5.50 24.21
N ILE A 225 -0.36 -4.68 23.34
CA ILE A 225 -1.17 -3.50 23.67
C ILE A 225 -2.00 -3.78 24.92
N SER A 226 -1.80 -2.93 25.93
CA SER A 226 -2.58 -2.94 27.14
C SER A 226 -4.06 -2.64 26.80
N LYS A 227 -4.97 -3.51 27.26
CA LYS A 227 -6.43 -3.32 27.09
C LYS A 227 -7.02 -2.46 28.19
#